data_AF-A0A2N5A778-F1
#
_entry.id   AF-A0A2N5A778-F1
#
_cell.length_a   1.000
_cell.length_b   1.000
_cell.length_c   1.000
_cell.angle_alpha   90.00
_cell.angle_beta   90.00
_cell.angle_gamma   90.00
#
_symmetry.space_group_name_H-M   'P 1'
#
loop_
_entity.id
_entity.type
_entity.pdbx_description
1 polymer ?
#
loop_
_entity_poly.entity_id
_entity_poly.type
_entity_poly.pdbx_seq_one_letter_code
_entity_poly.pdbx_strand_id
1 'polypeptide(L)'
;IGIGVFYVFISWMAIAGTGPEQAIALAQDPNRAGEIFYGPARQYLGEWAVGVFKLLVITGSFACGMAFHNCAARYLYALGRENLFPFAGRTLGRSHSRHGSPHVASTVQTVIATLIVLLFFITGKDPYADIYTLLALLGTMGIMIVQALCAFAVIVYFHGNKENIGKGHWFKTGVAPLLGGMGMIYIVYLLFKNMAFAAGAAASSSFYHAIPWIVLACFCFGAAIAVWFYLFDAQKYRVIGRIVLTDD
;
A
#
# COMPACT_ATOMS: atom_id res chain seq x y z
N ILE A 1 7.02 10.42 13.13
CA ILE A 1 8.35 10.45 13.79
C ILE A 1 8.58 9.17 14.59
N GLY A 2 7.72 8.81 15.56
CA GLY A 2 7.91 7.61 16.40
C GLY A 2 8.14 6.29 15.64
N ILE A 3 7.29 5.96 14.67
CA ILE A 3 7.44 4.72 13.88
C ILE A 3 8.73 4.70 13.06
N GLY A 4 9.11 5.84 12.46
CA GLY A 4 10.32 5.94 11.65
C GLY A 4 11.59 5.73 12.47
N VAL A 5 11.68 6.38 13.64
CA VAL A 5 12.80 6.16 14.58
C VAL A 5 12.85 4.72 15.05
N PHE A 6 11.69 4.14 15.38
CA PHE A 6 11.59 2.76 15.80
C PHE A 6 12.08 1.79 14.71
N TYR A 7 11.67 1.97 13.46
CA TYR A 7 12.14 1.15 12.34
C TYR A 7 13.65 1.28 12.10
N VAL A 8 14.19 2.50 12.10
CA VAL A 8 15.64 2.72 11.96
C VAL A 8 16.40 2.00 13.08
N PHE A 9 15.95 2.14 14.32
CA PHE A 9 16.58 1.51 15.47
C PHE A 9 16.54 -0.02 15.38
N ILE A 10 15.37 -0.61 15.13
CA ILE A 10 15.22 -2.07 15.05
C ILE A 10 16.00 -2.65 13.88
N SER A 11 15.95 -2.03 12.70
CA SER A 11 16.73 -2.46 11.53
C SER A 11 18.23 -2.38 11.79
N TRP A 12 18.70 -1.31 12.44
CA TRP A 12 20.11 -1.18 12.80
C TRP A 12 20.55 -2.25 13.79
N MET A 13 19.76 -2.50 14.84
CA MET A 13 20.05 -3.55 15.83
C MET A 13 20.09 -4.94 15.21
N ALA A 14 19.19 -5.24 14.28
CA ALA A 14 19.18 -6.52 13.58
C ALA A 14 20.45 -6.73 12.74
N ILE A 15 20.86 -5.70 11.97
CA ILE A 15 22.10 -5.75 11.18
C ILE A 15 23.33 -5.84 12.08
N ALA A 16 23.37 -5.09 13.19
CA ALA A 16 24.47 -5.12 14.14
C ALA A 16 24.58 -6.48 14.87
N GLY A 17 23.44 -7.09 15.20
CA GLY A 17 23.40 -8.39 15.88
C GLY A 17 23.73 -9.57 14.97
N THR A 18 23.30 -9.54 13.71
CA THR A 18 23.56 -10.62 12.74
C THR A 18 24.89 -10.45 11.99
N GLY A 19 25.39 -9.22 11.86
CA GLY A 19 26.50 -8.89 10.98
C GLY A 19 26.03 -8.54 9.56
N PRO A 20 26.59 -7.52 8.90
CA PRO A 20 26.09 -7.03 7.61
C PRO A 20 26.07 -8.08 6.48
N GLU A 21 27.15 -8.84 6.32
CA GLU A 21 27.29 -9.84 5.24
C GLU A 21 26.31 -11.01 5.44
N GLN A 22 26.21 -11.50 6.67
CA GLN A 22 25.29 -12.57 7.02
C GLN A 22 23.83 -12.12 6.93
N ALA A 23 23.52 -10.88 7.30
CA ALA A 23 22.18 -10.33 7.15
C ALA A 23 21.75 -10.28 5.68
N ILE A 24 22.64 -9.90 4.76
CA ILE A 24 22.37 -9.93 3.31
C ILE A 24 22.14 -11.38 2.85
N ALA A 25 23.02 -12.31 3.23
CA ALA A 25 22.90 -13.71 2.83
C ALA A 25 21.58 -14.34 3.32
N LEU A 26 21.19 -14.08 4.57
CA LEU A 26 19.92 -14.55 5.13
C LEU A 26 18.70 -13.88 4.47
N ALA A 27 18.79 -12.59 4.14
CA ALA A 27 17.69 -11.85 3.50
C ALA A 27 17.36 -12.37 2.09
N GLN A 28 18.35 -12.95 1.39
CA GLN A 28 18.17 -13.49 0.05
C GLN A 28 17.56 -14.92 0.03
N ASP A 29 17.46 -15.57 1.19
CA ASP A 29 16.80 -16.88 1.33
C ASP A 29 15.44 -16.70 2.04
N PRO A 30 14.30 -16.84 1.33
CA PRO A 30 12.97 -16.68 1.91
C PRO A 30 12.69 -17.55 3.14
N ASN A 31 13.33 -18.71 3.23
CA ASN A 31 13.15 -19.64 4.35
C ASN A 31 13.97 -19.24 5.59
N ARG A 32 14.97 -18.38 5.42
CA ARG A 32 15.93 -18.00 6.46
C ARG A 32 15.94 -16.52 6.79
N ALA A 33 15.22 -15.68 6.05
CA ALA A 33 15.14 -14.24 6.30
C ALA A 33 14.76 -13.87 7.75
N GLY A 34 13.94 -14.69 8.43
CA GLY A 34 13.59 -14.49 9.84
C GLY A 34 14.78 -14.64 10.81
N GLU A 35 15.82 -15.37 10.44
CA GLU A 35 17.02 -15.58 11.28
C GLU A 35 17.84 -14.30 11.49
N ILE A 36 17.61 -13.26 10.68
CA ILE A 36 18.15 -11.90 10.93
C ILE A 36 17.69 -11.39 12.31
N PHE A 37 16.51 -11.80 12.77
CA PHE A 37 15.99 -11.44 14.09
C PHE A 37 16.12 -12.60 15.09
N TYR A 38 15.86 -13.83 14.64
CA TYR A 38 15.86 -14.99 15.54
C TYR A 38 17.26 -15.38 16.01
N GLY A 39 18.29 -15.23 15.18
CA GLY A 39 19.67 -15.55 15.55
C GLY A 39 20.15 -14.74 16.76
N PRO A 40 20.11 -13.39 16.70
CA PRO A 40 20.44 -12.55 17.85
C PRO A 40 19.54 -12.82 19.07
N ALA A 41 18.23 -12.96 18.88
CA ALA A 41 17.31 -13.25 19.98
C ALA A 41 17.67 -14.56 20.69
N ARG A 42 17.98 -15.61 19.93
CA ARG A 42 18.41 -16.91 20.45
C ARG A 42 19.72 -16.80 21.20
N GLN A 43 20.70 -16.08 20.64
CA GLN A 43 22.02 -15.94 21.23
C GLN A 43 21.99 -15.19 22.58
N TYR A 44 21.20 -14.12 22.68
CA TYR A 44 21.20 -13.25 23.86
C TYR A 44 20.09 -13.57 24.87
N LEU A 45 18.97 -14.16 24.45
CA LEU A 45 17.81 -14.42 25.33
C LEU A 45 17.45 -15.91 25.43
N GLY A 46 17.88 -16.74 24.49
CA GLY A 46 17.56 -18.17 24.41
C GLY A 46 16.33 -18.49 23.52
N GLU A 47 16.07 -19.79 23.33
CA GLU A 47 15.05 -20.27 22.37
C GLU A 47 13.61 -19.87 22.69
N TRP A 48 13.28 -19.67 23.97
CA TRP A 48 11.92 -19.25 24.36
C TRP A 48 11.55 -17.89 23.73
N ALA A 49 12.52 -16.98 23.60
CA ALA A 49 12.32 -15.68 22.99
C ALA A 49 12.00 -15.78 21.49
N VAL A 50 12.61 -16.75 20.80
CA VAL A 50 12.29 -17.05 19.38
C VAL A 50 10.84 -17.52 19.25
N GLY A 51 10.35 -18.34 20.20
CA GLY A 51 8.95 -18.76 20.25
C GLY A 51 7.98 -17.57 20.37
N VAL A 52 8.28 -16.63 21.27
CA VAL A 52 7.50 -15.39 21.42
C VAL A 52 7.56 -14.54 20.15
N PHE A 53 8.74 -14.38 19.55
CA PHE A 53 8.90 -13.66 18.28
C PHE A 53 7.99 -14.23 17.18
N LYS A 54 8.00 -15.56 16.99
CA LYS A 54 7.16 -16.23 16.00
C LYS A 54 5.67 -15.98 16.26
N LEU A 55 5.22 -16.06 17.52
CA LEU A 55 3.82 -15.77 17.89
C LEU A 55 3.43 -14.32 17.59
N LEU A 56 4.30 -13.35 17.91
CA LEU A 56 4.04 -11.93 17.63
C LEU A 56 4.04 -11.63 16.13
N VAL A 57 4.94 -12.25 15.36
CA VAL A 57 4.98 -12.10 13.89
C VAL A 57 3.72 -12.65 13.25
N ILE A 58 3.25 -13.83 13.67
CA ILE A 58 2.03 -14.43 13.11
C ILE A 58 0.80 -13.57 13.44
N THR A 59 0.63 -13.18 14.70
CA THR A 59 -0.53 -12.38 15.12
C THR A 59 -0.52 -10.97 14.52
N GLY A 60 0.66 -10.32 14.48
CA GLY A 60 0.84 -9.01 13.85
C GLY A 60 0.59 -9.05 12.33
N SER A 61 1.07 -10.09 11.64
CA SER A 61 0.85 -10.26 10.20
C SER A 61 -0.63 -10.49 9.88
N PHE A 62 -1.33 -11.29 10.69
CA PHE A 62 -2.77 -11.48 10.56
C PHE A 62 -3.54 -10.18 10.78
N ALA A 63 -3.22 -9.44 11.85
CA ALA A 63 -3.85 -8.15 12.14
C ALA A 63 -3.61 -7.13 11.01
N CYS A 64 -2.39 -7.08 10.46
CA CYS A 64 -2.04 -6.24 9.32
C CYS A 64 -2.84 -6.62 8.06
N GLY A 65 -2.94 -7.91 7.74
CA GLY A 65 -3.74 -8.41 6.63
C GLY A 65 -5.22 -8.03 6.77
N MET A 66 -5.79 -8.18 7.96
CA MET A 66 -7.17 -7.75 8.26
C MET A 66 -7.35 -6.23 8.10
N ALA A 67 -6.36 -5.42 8.50
CA ALA A 67 -6.40 -3.98 8.32
C ALA A 67 -6.41 -3.59 6.83
N PHE A 68 -5.57 -4.21 6.00
CA PHE A 68 -5.56 -3.99 4.56
C PHE A 68 -6.85 -4.44 3.88
N HIS A 69 -7.40 -5.59 4.27
CA HIS A 69 -8.69 -6.08 3.77
C HIS A 69 -9.82 -5.08 4.05
N ASN A 70 -9.89 -4.59 5.29
CA ASN A 70 -10.88 -3.59 5.69
C ASN A 70 -10.70 -2.25 4.97
N CYS A 71 -9.44 -1.84 4.75
CA CYS A 71 -9.12 -0.62 4.03
C CYS A 71 -9.57 -0.71 2.56
N ALA A 72 -9.19 -1.79 1.87
CA ALA A 72 -9.57 -2.04 0.48
C ALA A 72 -11.10 -2.12 0.31
N ALA A 73 -11.80 -2.85 1.19
CA ALA A 73 -13.25 -2.93 1.18
C ALA A 73 -13.92 -1.55 1.35
N ARG A 74 -13.37 -0.67 2.20
CA ARG A 74 -13.87 0.70 2.39
C ARG A 74 -13.61 1.59 1.17
N TYR A 75 -12.46 1.44 0.50
CA TYR A 75 -12.21 2.14 -0.77
C TYR A 75 -13.17 1.68 -1.87
N LEU A 76 -13.37 0.38 -2.04
CA LEU A 76 -14.34 -0.17 -3.01
C LEU A 76 -15.77 0.29 -2.70
N TYR A 77 -16.15 0.30 -1.42
CA TYR A 77 -17.44 0.82 -0.98
C TYR A 77 -17.62 2.31 -1.28
N ALA A 78 -16.60 3.14 -0.99
CA ALA A 78 -16.64 4.57 -1.27
C ALA A 78 -16.78 4.85 -2.78
N LEU A 79 -15.99 4.16 -3.61
CA LEU A 79 -16.09 4.24 -5.08
C LEU A 79 -17.46 3.78 -5.58
N GLY A 80 -18.00 2.71 -5.01
CA GLY A 80 -19.35 2.23 -5.33
C GLY A 80 -20.41 3.27 -5.00
N ARG A 81 -20.31 3.95 -3.85
CA ARG A 81 -21.27 4.96 -3.38
C ARG A 81 -21.32 6.21 -4.25
N GLU A 82 -20.21 6.59 -4.89
CA GLU A 82 -20.19 7.67 -5.88
C GLU A 82 -20.99 7.34 -7.16
N ASN A 83 -21.30 6.05 -7.39
CA ASN A 83 -22.19 5.55 -8.44
C ASN A 83 -21.86 6.09 -9.86
N LEU A 84 -20.57 6.22 -10.16
CA LEU A 84 -20.07 6.69 -11.46
C LEU A 84 -20.50 5.75 -12.60
N PHE A 85 -20.51 4.45 -12.32
CA PHE A 85 -20.97 3.39 -13.21
C PHE A 85 -22.37 2.90 -12.80
N PRO A 86 -23.27 2.61 -13.75
CA PRO A 86 -24.58 2.06 -13.46
C PRO A 86 -24.47 0.83 -12.52
N PHE A 87 -25.36 0.75 -11.54
CA PHE A 87 -25.46 -0.33 -10.54
C PHE A 87 -24.34 -0.40 -9.49
N ALA A 88 -23.25 0.36 -9.61
CA ALA A 88 -22.17 0.36 -8.61
C ALA A 88 -22.66 0.82 -7.22
N GLY A 89 -23.53 1.84 -7.16
CA GLY A 89 -24.14 2.32 -5.93
C GLY A 89 -25.14 1.33 -5.31
N ARG A 90 -25.80 0.53 -6.14
CA ARG A 90 -26.77 -0.49 -5.69
C ARG A 90 -26.09 -1.79 -5.23
N THR A 91 -24.82 -1.98 -5.58
CA THR A 91 -24.03 -3.19 -5.30
C THR A 91 -22.86 -2.88 -4.37
N LEU A 92 -21.70 -2.48 -4.90
CA LEU A 92 -20.49 -2.16 -4.15
C LEU A 92 -20.71 -1.06 -3.10
N GLY A 93 -21.54 -0.06 -3.42
CA GLY A 93 -21.89 1.04 -2.52
C GLY A 93 -22.93 0.68 -1.45
N ARG A 94 -23.36 -0.58 -1.33
CA ARG A 94 -24.39 -1.02 -0.39
C ARG A 94 -23.79 -1.45 0.95
N SER A 95 -24.30 -0.87 2.03
CA SER A 95 -24.02 -1.32 3.40
C SER A 95 -25.01 -2.40 3.85
N HIS A 96 -24.61 -3.20 4.83
CA HIS A 96 -25.45 -4.22 5.44
C HIS A 96 -26.57 -3.54 6.25
N SER A 97 -27.83 -3.94 6.06
CA SER A 97 -29.00 -3.29 6.67
C SER A 97 -28.94 -3.22 8.21
N ARG A 98 -28.49 -4.31 8.84
CA ARG A 98 -28.37 -4.39 10.31
C ARG A 98 -27.06 -3.85 10.92
N HIS A 99 -25.93 -4.05 10.25
CA HIS A 99 -24.59 -3.82 10.82
C HIS A 99 -23.88 -2.61 10.24
N GLY A 100 -24.41 -2.00 9.17
CA GLY A 100 -23.78 -0.88 8.47
C GLY A 100 -22.48 -1.23 7.72
N SER A 101 -22.05 -2.51 7.73
CA SER A 101 -20.78 -2.93 7.15
C SER A 101 -20.83 -2.99 5.61
N PRO A 102 -19.71 -2.70 4.91
CA PRO A 102 -19.63 -2.79 3.45
C PRO A 102 -19.48 -4.24 2.99
N HIS A 103 -20.47 -5.09 3.28
CA HIS A 103 -20.40 -6.54 3.09
C HIS A 103 -20.14 -6.95 1.63
N VAL A 104 -20.81 -6.32 0.65
CA VAL A 104 -20.59 -6.63 -0.79
C VAL A 104 -19.15 -6.30 -1.19
N ALA A 105 -18.65 -5.11 -0.85
CA ALA A 105 -17.28 -4.71 -1.15
C ALA A 105 -16.25 -5.61 -0.46
N SER A 106 -16.52 -6.05 0.78
CA SER A 106 -15.68 -7.00 1.50
C SER A 106 -15.66 -8.37 0.81
N THR A 107 -16.81 -8.89 0.38
CA THR A 107 -16.90 -10.15 -0.38
C THR A 107 -16.13 -10.06 -1.70
N VAL A 108 -16.27 -8.96 -2.45
CA VAL A 108 -15.52 -8.74 -3.69
C VAL A 108 -14.02 -8.73 -3.41
N GLN A 109 -13.56 -8.05 -2.36
CA GLN A 109 -12.16 -8.06 -1.96
C GLN A 109 -11.67 -9.48 -1.60
N THR A 110 -12.48 -10.26 -0.88
CA THR A 110 -12.16 -11.67 -0.56
C THR A 110 -12.03 -12.50 -1.82
N VAL A 111 -12.95 -12.34 -2.78
CA VAL A 111 -12.88 -13.05 -4.07
C VAL A 111 -11.61 -12.68 -4.82
N ILE A 112 -11.25 -11.38 -4.91
CA ILE A 112 -10.02 -10.93 -5.55
C ILE A 112 -8.79 -11.55 -4.87
N ALA A 113 -8.72 -11.49 -3.54
CA ALA A 113 -7.61 -12.07 -2.78
C ALA A 113 -7.49 -13.58 -3.01
N THR A 114 -8.61 -14.32 -2.95
CA THR A 114 -8.64 -15.76 -3.22
C THR A 114 -8.20 -16.08 -4.64
N LEU A 115 -8.65 -15.32 -5.64
CA LEU A 115 -8.24 -15.54 -7.03
C LEU A 115 -6.74 -15.30 -7.23
N ILE A 116 -6.15 -14.29 -6.57
CA ILE A 116 -4.71 -14.05 -6.62
C ILE A 116 -3.95 -15.23 -5.99
N VAL A 117 -4.38 -15.72 -4.83
CA VAL A 117 -3.76 -16.88 -4.17
C VAL A 117 -3.86 -18.12 -5.05
N LEU A 118 -5.03 -18.40 -5.60
CA LEU A 118 -5.25 -19.52 -6.52
C LEU A 118 -4.40 -19.41 -7.78
N LEU A 119 -4.25 -18.21 -8.36
CA LEU A 119 -3.43 -17.99 -9.55
C LEU A 119 -1.95 -18.32 -9.29
N PHE A 120 -1.40 -17.93 -8.14
CA PHE A 120 -0.03 -18.29 -7.79
C PHE A 120 0.11 -19.80 -7.57
N PHE A 121 -0.85 -20.41 -6.87
CA PHE A 121 -0.88 -21.85 -6.65
C PHE A 121 -0.92 -22.66 -7.95
N ILE A 122 -1.84 -22.36 -8.88
CA ILE A 122 -1.97 -23.11 -10.14
C ILE A 122 -0.82 -22.86 -11.12
N THR A 123 -0.11 -21.73 -10.99
CA THR A 123 1.09 -21.44 -11.82
C THR A 123 2.38 -22.01 -11.24
N GLY A 124 2.28 -22.84 -10.18
CA GLY A 124 3.43 -23.49 -9.54
C GLY A 124 4.33 -22.54 -8.75
N LYS A 125 3.87 -21.32 -8.45
CA LYS A 125 4.59 -20.35 -7.61
C LYS A 125 4.29 -20.57 -6.15
N ASP A 126 5.17 -20.11 -5.28
CA ASP A 126 4.94 -20.17 -3.84
C ASP A 126 3.81 -19.19 -3.46
N PRO A 127 2.65 -19.67 -2.97
CA PRO A 127 1.50 -18.82 -2.65
C PRO A 127 1.72 -17.97 -1.38
N TYR A 128 2.87 -18.09 -0.74
CA TYR A 128 3.29 -17.30 0.40
C TYR A 128 4.48 -16.39 0.05
N ALA A 129 5.63 -16.96 -0.32
CA ALA A 129 6.87 -16.20 -0.50
C ALA A 129 6.82 -15.28 -1.74
N ASP A 130 6.34 -15.79 -2.88
CA ASP A 130 6.26 -15.00 -4.11
C ASP A 130 5.15 -13.95 -4.01
N ILE A 131 4.01 -14.30 -3.40
CA ILE A 131 2.94 -13.33 -3.14
C ILE A 131 3.44 -12.21 -2.24
N TYR A 132 4.05 -12.55 -1.11
CA TYR A 132 4.52 -11.57 -0.14
C TYR A 132 5.50 -10.58 -0.77
N THR A 133 6.50 -11.07 -1.49
CA THR A 133 7.53 -10.22 -2.11
C THR A 133 6.97 -9.39 -3.28
N LEU A 134 6.29 -10.03 -4.23
CA LEU A 134 5.85 -9.37 -5.46
C LEU A 134 4.67 -8.42 -5.24
N LEU A 135 3.68 -8.80 -4.41
CA LEU A 135 2.57 -7.90 -4.09
C LEU A 135 3.02 -6.78 -3.13
N ALA A 136 3.99 -7.02 -2.24
CA ALA A 136 4.55 -5.92 -1.45
C ALA A 136 5.26 -4.91 -2.35
N LEU A 137 6.04 -5.35 -3.35
CA LEU A 137 6.66 -4.45 -4.32
C LEU A 137 5.62 -3.65 -5.12
N LEU A 138 4.61 -4.34 -5.65
CA LEU A 138 3.52 -3.70 -6.39
C LEU A 138 2.79 -2.66 -5.53
N GLY A 139 2.37 -3.05 -4.32
CA GLY A 139 1.64 -2.19 -3.39
C GLY A 139 2.47 -1.01 -2.91
N THR A 140 3.75 -1.24 -2.60
CA THR A 140 4.69 -0.20 -2.16
C THR A 140 4.92 0.84 -3.26
N MET A 141 5.13 0.39 -4.50
CA MET A 141 5.27 1.29 -5.64
C MET A 141 4.01 2.15 -5.84
N GLY A 142 2.83 1.51 -5.83
CA GLY A 142 1.56 2.22 -5.98
C GLY A 142 1.32 3.25 -4.89
N ILE A 143 1.48 2.87 -3.61
CA ILE A 143 1.19 3.78 -2.48
C ILE A 143 2.17 4.95 -2.43
N MET A 144 3.45 4.76 -2.74
CA MET A 144 4.43 5.85 -2.76
C MET A 144 4.09 6.90 -3.83
N ILE A 145 3.62 6.47 -5.00
CA ILE A 145 3.17 7.38 -6.06
C ILE A 145 1.91 8.11 -5.62
N VAL A 146 0.92 7.42 -5.03
CA VAL A 146 -0.29 8.07 -4.49
C VAL A 146 0.06 9.08 -3.40
N GLN A 147 1.01 8.76 -2.51
CA GLN A 147 1.49 9.67 -1.47
C GLN A 147 2.17 10.91 -2.05
N ALA A 148 2.99 10.76 -3.10
CA ALA A 148 3.59 11.89 -3.81
C ALA A 148 2.51 12.77 -4.45
N LEU A 149 1.57 12.17 -5.18
CA LEU A 149 0.45 12.89 -5.80
C LEU A 149 -0.39 13.65 -4.77
N CYS A 150 -0.69 13.02 -3.63
CA CYS A 150 -1.43 13.64 -2.54
C CYS A 150 -0.67 14.85 -1.98
N ALA A 151 0.65 14.75 -1.79
CA ALA A 151 1.46 15.85 -1.30
C ALA A 151 1.42 17.07 -2.24
N PHE A 152 1.50 16.85 -3.56
CA PHE A 152 1.36 17.93 -4.53
C PHE A 152 -0.08 18.45 -4.64
N ALA A 153 -1.08 17.57 -4.51
CA ALA A 153 -2.50 17.95 -4.52
C ALA A 153 -2.83 18.92 -3.38
N VAL A 154 -2.23 18.75 -2.19
CA VAL A 154 -2.39 19.70 -1.07
C VAL A 154 -1.89 21.10 -1.46
N ILE A 155 -0.74 21.19 -2.13
CA ILE A 155 -0.17 22.49 -2.55
C ILE A 155 -1.12 23.17 -3.55
N VAL A 156 -1.58 22.42 -4.56
CA VAL A 156 -2.52 22.92 -5.57
C VAL A 156 -3.84 23.34 -4.94
N TYR A 157 -4.35 22.57 -3.97
CA TYR A 157 -5.61 22.89 -3.28
C TYR A 157 -5.56 24.21 -2.50
N PHE A 158 -4.46 24.49 -1.78
CA PHE A 158 -4.32 25.71 -0.97
C PHE A 158 -3.75 26.91 -1.72
N HIS A 159 -2.94 26.71 -2.76
CA HIS A 159 -2.24 27.79 -3.46
C HIS A 159 -2.67 27.97 -4.92
N GLY A 160 -3.29 26.95 -5.53
CA GLY A 160 -3.78 27.01 -6.91
C GLY A 160 -5.24 27.44 -7.04
N ASN A 161 -6.04 27.29 -5.99
CA ASN A 161 -7.48 27.57 -6.06
C ASN A 161 -7.84 28.90 -5.38
N LYS A 162 -8.37 29.85 -6.14
CA LYS A 162 -8.60 31.26 -5.70
C LYS A 162 -9.39 31.38 -4.39
N GLU A 163 -10.29 30.44 -4.11
CA GLU A 163 -11.12 30.43 -2.91
C GLU A 163 -10.37 30.01 -1.62
N ASN A 164 -9.23 29.34 -1.75
CA ASN A 164 -8.48 28.75 -0.62
C ASN A 164 -7.12 29.41 -0.37
N ILE A 165 -6.69 30.30 -1.26
CA ILE A 165 -5.46 31.07 -1.12
C ILE A 165 -5.51 31.86 0.20
N GLY A 166 -4.46 31.70 1.02
CA GLY A 166 -4.30 32.40 2.29
C GLY A 166 -4.96 31.75 3.51
N LYS A 167 -5.71 30.65 3.36
CA LYS A 167 -6.41 29.97 4.48
C LYS A 167 -5.53 29.03 5.31
N GLY A 168 -4.25 28.84 4.95
CA GLY A 168 -3.34 27.91 5.61
C GLY A 168 -1.94 28.48 5.83
N HIS A 169 -1.27 28.00 6.89
CA HIS A 169 0.12 28.39 7.18
C HIS A 169 1.07 27.89 6.09
N TRP A 170 1.81 28.80 5.45
CA TRP A 170 2.67 28.55 4.27
C TRP A 170 3.59 27.32 4.43
N PHE A 171 4.13 27.09 5.63
CA PHE A 171 4.97 25.92 5.89
C PHE A 171 4.17 24.61 5.85
N LYS A 172 2.94 24.58 6.38
CA LYS A 172 2.12 23.37 6.47
C LYS A 172 1.44 23.02 5.14
N THR A 173 1.11 24.01 4.33
CA THR A 173 0.36 23.82 3.07
C THR A 173 1.24 23.92 1.83
N GLY A 174 2.47 24.43 1.95
CA GLY A 174 3.41 24.60 0.84
C GLY A 174 4.69 23.79 1.05
N VAL A 175 5.56 24.25 1.97
CA VAL A 175 6.92 23.70 2.11
C VAL A 175 6.95 22.27 2.63
N ALA A 176 6.22 21.95 3.69
CA ALA A 176 6.22 20.60 4.24
C ALA A 176 5.67 19.55 3.25
N PRO A 177 4.53 19.80 2.56
CA PRO A 177 4.08 18.91 1.47
C PRO A 177 5.07 18.83 0.31
N LEU A 178 5.72 19.93 -0.07
CA LEU A 178 6.71 19.93 -1.16
C LEU A 178 7.91 19.05 -0.84
N LEU A 179 8.49 19.21 0.36
CA LEU A 179 9.60 18.38 0.83
C LEU A 179 9.19 16.92 0.94
N GLY A 180 7.98 16.64 1.44
CA GLY A 180 7.42 15.28 1.50
C GLY A 180 7.23 14.66 0.13
N GLY A 181 6.65 15.40 -0.82
CA GLY A 181 6.43 14.95 -2.21
C GLY A 181 7.74 14.70 -2.95
N MET A 182 8.70 15.60 -2.82
CA MET A 182 10.06 15.44 -3.37
C MET A 182 10.76 14.20 -2.77
N GLY A 183 10.65 14.02 -1.45
CA GLY A 183 11.18 12.82 -0.77
C GLY A 183 10.54 11.53 -1.28
N MET A 184 9.22 11.53 -1.48
CA MET A 184 8.52 10.37 -2.05
C MET A 184 8.93 10.08 -3.49
N ILE A 185 9.10 11.11 -4.34
CA ILE A 185 9.65 10.92 -5.70
C ILE A 185 11.04 10.28 -5.64
N TYR A 186 11.91 10.76 -4.74
CA TYR A 186 13.24 10.20 -4.57
C TYR A 186 13.20 8.72 -4.12
N ILE A 187 12.29 8.36 -3.20
CA ILE A 187 12.13 6.98 -2.77
C ILE A 187 11.59 6.10 -3.92
N VAL A 188 10.65 6.59 -4.73
CA VAL A 188 10.18 5.88 -5.93
C VAL A 188 11.35 5.62 -6.89
N TYR A 189 12.19 6.63 -7.12
CA TYR A 189 13.41 6.46 -7.92
C TYR A 189 14.34 5.38 -7.35
N LEU A 190 14.58 5.39 -6.03
CA LEU A 190 15.40 4.37 -5.38
C LEU A 190 14.78 2.97 -5.48
N LEU A 191 13.46 2.86 -5.37
CA LEU A 191 12.74 1.60 -5.55
C LEU A 191 12.96 1.04 -6.96
N PHE A 192 12.82 1.87 -8.00
CA PHE A 192 13.09 1.44 -9.38
C PHE A 192 14.54 0.99 -9.57
N LYS A 193 15.50 1.75 -9.03
CA LYS A 193 16.92 1.43 -9.15
C LYS A 193 17.30 0.13 -8.45
N ASN A 194 16.66 -0.18 -7.33
CA ASN A 194 16.98 -1.34 -6.49
C ASN A 194 15.90 -2.43 -6.51
N MET A 195 14.99 -2.40 -7.48
CA MET A 195 13.81 -3.26 -7.49
C MET A 195 14.19 -4.74 -7.57
N ALA A 196 15.23 -5.08 -8.34
CA ALA A 196 15.74 -6.45 -8.45
C ALA A 196 16.29 -6.97 -7.12
N PHE A 197 17.03 -6.12 -6.39
CA PHE A 197 17.54 -6.47 -5.06
C PHE A 197 16.40 -6.68 -4.06
N ALA A 198 15.36 -5.84 -4.13
CA ALA A 198 14.19 -5.95 -3.26
C ALA A 198 13.29 -7.16 -3.60
N ALA A 199 13.27 -7.59 -4.86
CA ALA A 199 12.54 -8.80 -5.29
C ALA A 199 13.29 -10.10 -4.91
N GLY A 200 14.61 -10.03 -4.72
CA GLY A 200 15.43 -11.20 -4.36
C GLY A 200 15.23 -12.35 -5.35
N ALA A 201 14.93 -13.54 -4.82
CA ALA A 201 14.66 -14.74 -5.62
C ALA A 201 13.51 -14.59 -6.63
N ALA A 202 12.55 -13.68 -6.38
CA ALA A 202 11.39 -13.47 -7.26
C ALA A 202 11.68 -12.54 -8.46
N ALA A 203 12.90 -12.00 -8.59
CA ALA A 203 13.29 -11.07 -9.66
C ALA A 203 13.24 -11.70 -11.07
N SER A 204 13.28 -13.02 -11.19
CA SER A 204 13.20 -13.73 -12.48
C SER A 204 11.76 -13.97 -12.96
N SER A 205 10.76 -13.67 -12.13
CA SER A 205 9.35 -13.92 -12.44
C SER A 205 8.84 -12.97 -13.53
N SER A 206 8.04 -13.47 -14.48
CA SER A 206 7.36 -12.61 -15.47
C SER A 206 6.47 -11.56 -14.80
N PHE A 207 5.91 -11.86 -13.62
CA PHE A 207 5.10 -10.91 -12.87
C PHE A 207 5.94 -9.72 -12.37
N TYR A 208 7.19 -9.95 -11.94
CA TYR A 208 8.10 -8.89 -11.52
C TYR A 208 8.30 -7.85 -12.63
N HIS A 209 8.56 -8.30 -13.85
CA HIS A 209 8.73 -7.41 -15.01
C HIS A 209 7.45 -6.68 -15.39
N ALA A 210 6.28 -7.24 -15.06
CA ALA A 210 4.98 -6.61 -15.30
C ALA A 210 4.62 -5.54 -14.26
N ILE A 211 5.21 -5.53 -13.05
CA ILE A 211 4.83 -4.62 -11.96
C ILE A 211 4.84 -3.14 -12.40
N PRO A 212 5.91 -2.58 -13.02
CA PRO A 212 5.91 -1.17 -13.44
C PRO A 212 4.77 -0.84 -14.41
N TRP A 213 4.47 -1.77 -15.32
CA TRP A 213 3.43 -1.62 -16.32
C TRP A 213 2.03 -1.72 -15.73
N ILE A 214 1.83 -2.61 -14.76
CA ILE A 214 0.57 -2.72 -14.01
C ILE A 214 0.31 -1.41 -13.26
N VAL A 215 1.31 -0.89 -12.56
CA VAL A 215 1.20 0.38 -11.83
C VAL A 215 0.87 1.52 -12.80
N LEU A 216 1.63 1.65 -13.88
CA LEU A 216 1.38 2.66 -14.90
C LEU A 216 -0.03 2.54 -15.49
N ALA A 217 -0.46 1.33 -15.84
CA ALA A 217 -1.79 1.07 -16.38
C ALA A 217 -2.89 1.45 -15.39
N CYS A 218 -2.74 1.16 -14.09
CA CYS A 218 -3.70 1.56 -13.06
C CYS A 218 -3.83 3.10 -12.97
N PHE A 219 -2.72 3.83 -12.98
CA PHE A 219 -2.75 5.30 -12.96
C PHE A 219 -3.32 5.89 -14.24
N CYS A 220 -2.92 5.37 -15.40
CA CYS A 220 -3.45 5.79 -16.70
C CYS A 220 -4.96 5.51 -16.79
N PHE A 221 -5.42 4.37 -16.30
CA PHE A 221 -6.85 4.03 -16.26
C PHE A 221 -7.64 4.98 -15.36
N GLY A 222 -7.13 5.28 -14.16
CA GLY A 222 -7.75 6.27 -13.27
C GLY A 222 -7.80 7.67 -13.89
N ALA A 223 -6.71 8.12 -14.50
CA ALA A 223 -6.64 9.40 -15.19
C ALA A 223 -7.59 9.45 -16.40
N ALA A 224 -7.67 8.38 -17.19
CA ALA A 224 -8.58 8.27 -18.33
C ALA A 224 -10.05 8.36 -17.89
N ILE A 225 -10.43 7.68 -16.79
CA ILE A 225 -11.78 7.79 -16.22
C ILE A 225 -12.07 9.24 -15.79
N ALA A 226 -11.12 9.88 -15.09
CA ALA A 226 -11.30 11.25 -14.62
C ALA A 226 -11.46 12.24 -15.80
N VAL A 227 -10.62 12.12 -16.83
CA VAL A 227 -10.69 12.96 -18.04
C VAL A 227 -11.98 12.67 -18.82
N TRP A 228 -12.39 11.40 -18.93
CA TRP A 228 -13.63 11.04 -19.61
C TRP A 228 -14.85 11.69 -18.94
N PHE A 229 -14.96 11.60 -17.61
CA PHE A 229 -16.03 12.30 -16.89
C PHE A 229 -15.91 13.82 -17.00
N TYR A 230 -14.70 14.38 -16.95
CA TYR A 230 -14.51 15.82 -17.13
C TYR A 230 -15.04 16.32 -18.50
N LEU A 231 -14.83 15.54 -19.57
CA LEU A 231 -15.22 15.92 -20.93
C LEU A 231 -16.69 15.60 -21.25
N PHE A 232 -17.21 14.47 -20.78
CA PHE A 232 -18.53 13.95 -21.23
C PHE A 232 -19.64 14.04 -20.18
N ASP A 233 -19.32 14.13 -18.87
CA ASP A 233 -20.33 14.20 -17.80
C ASP A 233 -19.78 14.96 -16.58
N ALA A 234 -19.84 16.30 -16.69
CA ALA A 234 -19.37 17.21 -15.64
C ALA A 234 -20.12 17.04 -14.31
N GLN A 235 -21.34 16.50 -14.31
CA GLN A 235 -22.07 16.22 -13.07
C GLN A 235 -21.39 15.08 -12.31
N LYS A 236 -21.08 13.97 -12.98
CA LYS A 236 -20.36 12.85 -12.37
C LYS A 236 -18.94 13.24 -11.96
N TYR A 237 -18.24 14.04 -12.76
CA TYR A 237 -16.91 14.53 -12.39
C TYR A 237 -16.93 15.33 -11.07
N ARG A 238 -17.95 16.16 -10.84
CA ARG A 238 -18.11 16.94 -9.60
C ARG A 238 -18.47 16.08 -8.38
N VAL A 239 -18.99 14.87 -8.57
CA VAL A 239 -19.27 13.93 -7.48
C VAL A 239 -17.99 13.27 -6.98
N ILE A 240 -16.98 13.09 -7.84
CA ILE A 240 -15.70 12.48 -7.49
C ILE A 240 -15.04 13.28 -6.37
N GLY A 241 -14.80 12.64 -5.23
CA GLY A 241 -14.12 13.28 -4.09
C GLY A 241 -14.96 14.30 -3.34
N ARG A 242 -16.28 14.38 -3.59
CA ARG A 242 -17.16 15.22 -2.76
C ARG A 242 -17.24 14.61 -1.36
N ILE A 243 -16.59 15.28 -0.42
CA ILE A 243 -16.79 15.02 1.00
C ILE A 243 -18.23 15.48 1.28
N VAL A 244 -19.12 14.56 1.68
CA VAL A 244 -20.41 14.95 2.25
C VAL A 244 -20.06 15.60 3.59
N LEU A 245 -19.77 16.90 3.55
CA LEU A 245 -19.96 17.74 4.71
C LEU A 245 -21.47 17.73 4.90
N THR A 246 -21.95 17.01 5.90
CA THR A 246 -23.28 17.27 6.44
C THR A 246 -23.27 18.73 6.85
N ASP A 247 -23.98 19.55 6.08
CA ASP A 247 -24.38 20.89 6.51
C ASP A 247 -25.39 20.67 7.65
N ASP A 248 -24.88 20.44 8.86
CA ASP A 248 -25.62 20.51 10.12
C ASP A 248 -25.02 21.62 11.00
#